data_AF-A0A183CVB8-F1
#
_entry.id   AF-A0A183CVB8-F1
#
_cell.length_a   1.000
_cell.length_b   1.000
_cell.length_c   1.000
_cell.angle_alpha   90.00
_cell.angle_beta   90.00
_cell.angle_gamma   90.00
#
_symmetry.space_group_name_H-M   'P 1'
#
loop_
_entity.id
_entity.type
_entity.pdbx_description
1 polymer ?
#
loop_
_entity_poly.entity_id
_entity_poly.type
_entity_poly.pdbx_seq_one_letter_code
_entity_poly.pdbx_strand_id
1 'polypeptide(L)'
;MDILTSTFYFFIALGILLILSNGYFAYILTSQRMLLRRYCTIAVQCIVNTAEGIALLSSGISRLIIMKTGYKAKTSKRICMLAPWNLIFIWAEPMQAVSLLMVGIDRFFAVFLPILYFQKHFTIQIIEVCSLYGFFAIFAYNAETVFTKIKLDFS
;
A
#
# COMPACT_ATOMS: atom_id res chain seq x y z
N MET A 1 -13.17 -24.86 14.25
CA MET A 1 -12.21 -23.74 14.09
C MET A 1 -12.90 -22.48 14.54
N ASP A 2 -12.32 -21.71 15.44
CA ASP A 2 -12.89 -20.42 15.84
C ASP A 2 -12.84 -19.45 14.65
N ILE A 3 -13.88 -18.62 14.49
CA ILE A 3 -14.01 -17.64 13.41
C ILE A 3 -12.73 -16.79 13.28
N LEU A 4 -12.17 -16.37 14.41
CA LEU A 4 -10.94 -15.58 14.48
C LEU A 4 -9.72 -16.29 13.85
N THR A 5 -9.58 -17.59 14.13
CA THR A 5 -8.50 -18.41 13.59
C THR A 5 -8.63 -18.53 12.08
N SER A 6 -9.86 -18.72 11.58
CA SER A 6 -10.15 -18.79 10.14
C SER A 6 -9.80 -17.47 9.43
N THR A 7 -10.10 -16.32 10.04
CA THR A 7 -9.77 -15.00 9.47
C THR A 7 -8.26 -14.81 9.30
N PHE A 8 -7.44 -15.26 10.26
CA PHE A 8 -5.99 -15.12 10.13
C PHE A 8 -5.39 -16.03 9.06
N TYR A 9 -5.93 -17.25 8.87
CA TYR A 9 -5.57 -18.09 7.75
C TYR A 9 -5.95 -17.46 6.41
N PHE A 10 -7.12 -16.81 6.33
CA PHE A 10 -7.52 -16.07 5.14
C PHE A 10 -6.56 -14.92 4.82
N PHE A 11 -6.13 -14.14 5.83
CA PHE A 11 -5.13 -13.07 5.62
C PHE A 11 -3.78 -13.60 5.12
N ILE A 12 -3.34 -14.75 5.60
CA ILE A 12 -2.10 -15.38 5.10
C ILE A 12 -2.28 -15.80 3.64
N ALA A 13 -3.38 -16.48 3.31
CA ALA A 13 -3.64 -16.91 1.94
C ALA A 13 -3.75 -15.73 0.98
N LEU A 14 -4.47 -14.67 1.37
CA LEU A 14 -4.61 -13.44 0.59
C LEU A 14 -3.25 -12.73 0.42
N GLY A 15 -2.46 -12.63 1.49
CA GLY A 15 -1.14 -12.01 1.47
C GLY A 15 -0.17 -12.74 0.54
N ILE A 16 -0.14 -14.07 0.58
CA ILE A 16 0.67 -14.89 -0.36
C ILE A 16 0.23 -14.64 -1.80
N LEU A 17 -1.08 -14.66 -2.07
CA LEU A 17 -1.61 -14.43 -3.41
C LEU A 17 -1.22 -13.05 -3.94
N LEU A 18 -1.35 -12.00 -3.11
CA LEU A 18 -0.98 -10.63 -3.44
C LEU A 18 0.52 -10.50 -3.76
N ILE A 19 1.39 -11.11 -2.94
CA ILE A 19 2.84 -11.08 -3.13
C ILE A 19 3.23 -11.82 -4.42
N LEU A 20 2.70 -13.02 -4.64
CA LEU A 20 3.08 -13.83 -5.81
C LEU A 20 2.60 -13.20 -7.11
N SER A 21 1.35 -12.75 -7.15
CA SER A 21 0.79 -12.12 -8.34
C SER A 21 1.46 -10.77 -8.62
N ASN A 22 1.33 -9.80 -7.71
CA ASN A 22 1.78 -8.44 -7.94
C ASN A 22 3.31 -8.32 -7.88
N GLY A 23 3.99 -9.12 -7.05
CA GLY A 23 5.45 -9.10 -6.95
C GLY A 23 6.11 -9.61 -8.23
N TYR A 24 5.55 -10.66 -8.86
CA TYR A 24 6.04 -11.14 -10.15
C TYR A 24 5.84 -10.10 -11.26
N PHE A 25 4.68 -9.46 -11.33
CA PHE A 25 4.43 -8.39 -12.30
C PHE A 25 5.32 -7.16 -12.05
N ALA A 26 5.49 -6.75 -10.79
CA ALA A 26 6.39 -5.66 -10.43
C ALA A 26 7.83 -5.96 -10.83
N TYR A 27 8.30 -7.19 -10.62
CA TYR A 27 9.64 -7.63 -11.03
C TYR A 27 9.83 -7.54 -12.55
N ILE A 28 8.86 -8.01 -13.34
CA ILE A 28 8.96 -7.95 -14.81
C ILE A 28 8.97 -6.50 -15.28
N LEU A 29 8.05 -5.67 -14.76
CA LEU A 29 7.92 -4.26 -15.17
C LEU A 29 9.17 -3.45 -14.80
N THR A 30 9.74 -3.67 -13.62
CA THR A 30 10.97 -2.99 -13.17
C THR A 30 12.21 -3.45 -13.93
N SER A 31 12.24 -4.71 -14.38
CA SER A 31 13.34 -5.24 -15.19
C SER A 31 13.40 -4.63 -16.59
N GLN A 32 12.25 -4.23 -17.15
CA GLN A 32 12.16 -3.68 -18.51
C GLN A 32 11.89 -2.16 -18.51
N ARG A 33 12.96 -1.36 -18.63
CA ARG A 33 12.88 0.12 -18.62
C ARG A 33 11.90 0.70 -19.65
N MET A 34 11.78 0.08 -20.83
CA MET A 34 10.85 0.52 -21.88
C MET A 34 9.39 0.30 -21.48
N LEU A 35 9.06 -0.82 -20.83
CA LEU A 35 7.72 -1.09 -20.31
C LEU A 35 7.43 -0.22 -19.10
N LEU A 36 8.40 -0.05 -18.19
CA LEU A 36 8.25 0.83 -17.03
C LEU A 36 7.89 2.25 -17.43
N ARG A 37 8.46 2.74 -18.54
CA ARG A 37 8.18 4.08 -19.08
C ARG A 37 6.75 4.24 -19.60
N ARG A 38 6.11 3.16 -20.03
CA ARG A 38 4.74 3.14 -20.57
C ARG A 38 3.70 2.70 -19.53
N TYR A 39 4.10 2.03 -18.47
CA TYR A 39 3.20 1.46 -17.48
C TYR A 39 3.65 1.80 -16.06
N CYS A 40 4.19 3.01 -15.86
CA CYS A 40 4.73 3.47 -14.59
C CYS A 40 3.66 3.41 -13.49
N THR A 41 2.47 3.90 -13.80
CA THR A 41 1.30 3.88 -12.90
C THR A 41 0.93 2.47 -12.44
N ILE A 42 0.96 1.50 -13.36
CA ILE A 42 0.67 0.09 -13.06
C ILE A 42 1.80 -0.53 -12.22
N ALA A 43 3.06 -0.22 -12.54
CA ALA A 43 4.20 -0.71 -11.77
C ALA A 43 4.14 -0.25 -10.32
N VAL A 44 3.80 1.02 -10.09
CA VAL A 44 3.61 1.60 -8.76
C VAL A 44 2.47 0.90 -8.00
N GLN A 45 1.32 0.67 -8.65
CA GLN A 45 0.22 -0.11 -8.06
C GLN A 45 0.67 -1.52 -7.65
N CYS A 46 1.42 -2.22 -8.51
CA CYS A 46 1.91 -3.56 -8.19
C CYS A 46 2.86 -3.56 -6.99
N ILE A 47 3.69 -2.53 -6.83
CA ILE A 47 4.57 -2.38 -5.66
C ILE A 47 3.74 -2.18 -4.39
N VAL A 48 2.75 -1.29 -4.43
CA VAL A 48 1.87 -1.02 -3.28
C VAL A 48 1.08 -2.27 -2.88
N ASN A 49 0.49 -2.98 -3.84
CA ASN A 49 -0.23 -4.25 -3.58
C ASN A 49 0.69 -5.33 -2.99
N THR A 50 1.96 -5.36 -3.41
CA THR A 50 2.96 -6.29 -2.85
C THR A 50 3.27 -5.93 -1.40
N ALA A 51 3.44 -4.64 -1.09
CA ALA A 51 3.66 -4.16 0.27
C ALA A 51 2.46 -4.47 1.20
N GLU A 52 1.23 -4.32 0.70
CA GLU A 52 0.02 -4.72 1.41
C GLU A 52 -0.01 -6.24 1.66
N GLY A 53 0.34 -7.05 0.66
CA GLY A 53 0.46 -8.50 0.82
C GLY A 53 1.45 -8.89 1.93
N ILE A 54 2.58 -8.18 2.05
CA ILE A 54 3.56 -8.36 3.13
C ILE A 54 2.96 -7.97 4.50
N ALA A 55 2.17 -6.89 4.56
CA ALA A 55 1.49 -6.47 5.79
C ALA A 55 0.46 -7.51 6.25
N LEU A 56 -0.35 -8.04 5.33
CA LEU A 56 -1.34 -9.09 5.60
C LEU A 56 -0.69 -10.38 6.08
N LEU A 57 0.38 -10.81 5.40
CA LEU A 57 1.10 -12.03 5.74
C LEU A 57 1.77 -11.92 7.11
N SER A 58 2.49 -10.83 7.37
CA SER A 58 3.15 -10.59 8.66
C SER A 58 2.16 -10.43 9.81
N SER A 59 1.04 -9.75 9.59
CA SER A 59 -0.07 -9.60 10.57
C SER A 59 -0.73 -10.95 10.88
N GLY A 60 -1.06 -11.75 9.86
CA GLY A 60 -1.67 -13.07 10.01
C GLY A 60 -0.79 -14.05 10.79
N ILE A 61 0.50 -14.13 10.43
CA ILE A 61 1.47 -15.00 11.10
C ILE A 61 1.66 -14.58 12.56
N SER A 62 1.90 -13.29 12.81
CA SER A 62 2.15 -12.78 14.16
C SER A 62 0.97 -13.01 15.10
N ARG A 63 -0.26 -12.76 14.61
CA ARG A 63 -1.49 -12.98 15.41
C ARG A 63 -1.76 -14.47 15.67
N LEU A 64 -1.46 -15.35 14.71
CA LEU A 64 -1.53 -16.80 14.93
C LEU A 64 -0.52 -17.28 15.98
N ILE A 65 0.72 -16.77 15.96
CA ILE A 65 1.75 -17.10 16.95
C ILE A 65 1.30 -16.67 18.35
N ILE A 66 0.81 -15.43 18.51
CA ILE A 66 0.33 -14.91 19.81
C ILE A 66 -0.82 -15.76 20.35
N MET A 67 -1.76 -16.13 19.47
CA MET A 67 -2.90 -16.95 19.85
C MET A 67 -2.50 -18.38 20.26
N LYS A 68 -1.53 -19.00 19.56
CA LYS A 68 -1.03 -20.35 19.88
C LYS A 68 -0.14 -20.39 21.12
N THR A 69 0.61 -19.33 21.39
CA THR A 69 1.48 -19.22 22.57
C THR A 69 0.71 -18.83 23.84
N GLY A 70 -0.58 -18.48 23.72
CA GLY A 70 -1.42 -18.12 24.86
C GLY A 70 -0.91 -16.88 25.61
N TYR A 71 -0.15 -16.01 24.92
CA TYR A 71 0.55 -14.88 25.52
C TYR A 71 -0.47 -13.83 26.00
N LYS A 72 -0.83 -13.87 27.29
CA LYS A 72 -1.76 -12.93 27.95
C LYS A 72 -1.05 -11.72 28.56
N ALA A 73 -0.01 -11.19 27.91
CA ALA A 73 0.60 -9.96 28.40
C ALA A 73 -0.33 -8.77 28.13
N LYS A 74 -0.58 -7.93 29.13
CA LYS A 74 -1.25 -6.63 28.96
C LYS A 74 -0.33 -5.72 28.15
N THR A 75 -0.38 -5.81 26.83
CA THR A 75 0.38 -4.93 25.95
C THR A 75 -0.24 -3.54 25.98
N SER A 76 0.57 -2.49 26.18
CA SER A 76 0.11 -1.11 26.06
C SER A 76 -0.44 -0.87 24.65
N LYS A 77 -1.59 -0.19 24.54
CA LYS A 77 -2.25 0.12 23.25
C LYS A 77 -1.27 0.73 22.23
N ARG A 78 -0.30 1.51 22.72
CA ARG A 78 0.74 2.17 21.90
C ARG A 78 1.65 1.16 21.20
N ILE A 79 2.08 0.11 21.89
CA ILE A 79 2.97 -0.93 21.34
C ILE A 79 2.22 -1.77 20.29
N CYS A 80 0.92 -1.98 20.48
CA CYS A 80 0.09 -2.64 19.48
C CYS A 80 -0.05 -1.79 18.21
N MET A 81 -0.28 -0.47 18.33
CA MET A 81 -0.33 0.44 17.18
C MET A 81 1.00 0.54 16.43
N LEU A 82 2.12 0.57 17.16
CA LEU A 82 3.48 0.65 16.59
C LEU A 82 4.05 -0.69 16.10
N ALA A 83 3.24 -1.75 16.09
CA ALA A 83 3.66 -3.02 15.54
C ALA A 83 4.03 -2.85 14.04
N PRO A 84 5.08 -3.54 13.56
CA PRO A 84 5.63 -3.29 12.22
C PRO A 84 4.59 -3.52 11.10
N TRP A 85 3.72 -4.52 11.25
CA TRP A 85 2.63 -4.76 10.30
C TRP A 85 1.60 -3.63 10.27
N ASN A 86 1.27 -3.02 11.42
CA ASN A 86 0.31 -1.92 11.50
C ASN A 86 0.87 -0.64 10.87
N LEU A 87 2.17 -0.40 11.00
CA LEU A 87 2.84 0.74 10.36
C LEU A 87 2.81 0.60 8.83
N ILE A 88 2.99 -0.61 8.30
CA ILE A 88 2.85 -0.87 6.87
C ILE A 88 1.40 -0.70 6.42
N PHE A 89 0.40 -1.11 7.20
CA PHE A 89 -1.01 -0.89 6.87
C PHE A 89 -1.40 0.58 6.76
N ILE A 90 -0.96 1.40 7.73
CA ILE A 90 -1.22 2.85 7.73
C ILE A 90 -0.71 3.52 6.45
N TRP A 91 0.37 3.00 5.88
CA TRP A 91 0.92 3.50 4.61
C TRP A 91 0.27 2.83 3.38
N ALA A 92 0.07 1.52 3.40
CA ALA A 92 -0.36 0.74 2.24
C ALA A 92 -1.84 0.96 1.89
N GLU A 93 -2.74 1.03 2.87
CA GLU A 93 -4.17 1.24 2.63
C GLU A 93 -4.47 2.53 1.86
N PRO A 94 -4.00 3.72 2.28
CA PRO A 94 -4.24 4.94 1.52
C PRO A 94 -3.54 4.91 0.16
N MET A 95 -2.32 4.37 0.09
CA MET A 95 -1.58 4.29 -1.16
C MET A 95 -2.28 3.40 -2.19
N GLN A 96 -2.99 2.36 -1.76
CA GLN A 96 -3.77 1.51 -2.64
C GLN A 96 -4.94 2.27 -3.26
N ALA A 97 -5.69 3.02 -2.45
CA ALA A 97 -6.79 3.86 -2.93
C ALA A 97 -6.30 4.94 -3.91
N VAL A 98 -5.16 5.57 -3.61
CA VAL A 98 -4.53 6.56 -4.49
C VAL A 98 -4.09 5.95 -5.81
N SER A 99 -3.49 4.76 -5.76
CA SER A 99 -3.01 4.08 -6.97
C SER A 99 -4.19 3.70 -7.89
N LEU A 100 -5.31 3.24 -7.30
CA LEU A 100 -6.55 2.96 -8.04
C LEU A 100 -7.14 4.23 -8.66
N LEU A 101 -7.15 5.33 -7.91
CA LEU A 101 -7.58 6.64 -8.41
C LEU A 101 -6.70 7.09 -9.58
N MET A 102 -5.38 6.95 -9.46
CA MET A 102 -4.41 7.31 -10.49
C MET A 102 -4.62 6.51 -11.77
N VAL A 103 -4.84 5.20 -11.67
CA VAL A 103 -5.21 4.36 -12.84
C VAL A 103 -6.53 4.82 -13.46
N GLY A 104 -7.50 5.26 -12.65
CA GLY A 104 -8.77 5.81 -13.13
C GLY A 104 -8.58 7.11 -13.93
N ILE A 105 -7.77 8.03 -13.42
CA ILE A 105 -7.47 9.32 -14.07
C ILE A 105 -6.67 9.10 -15.36
N ASP A 106 -5.65 8.23 -15.34
CA ASP A 106 -4.86 7.87 -16.53
C ASP A 106 -5.76 7.34 -17.66
N ARG A 107 -6.70 6.44 -17.34
CA ARG A 107 -7.70 5.93 -18.30
C ARG A 107 -8.67 7.00 -18.77
N PHE A 108 -9.09 7.91 -17.88
CA PHE A 108 -9.95 9.03 -18.25
C PHE A 108 -9.26 9.90 -19.31
N PHE A 109 -8.01 10.31 -19.09
CA PHE A 109 -7.26 11.10 -20.09
C PHE A 109 -7.03 10.35 -21.40
N ALA A 110 -6.78 9.04 -21.35
CA ALA A 110 -6.61 8.23 -22.55
C ALA A 110 -7.87 8.20 -23.44
N VAL A 111 -9.06 8.18 -22.83
CA VAL A 111 -10.35 8.16 -23.56
C VAL A 111 -10.74 9.55 -24.07
N PHE A 112 -10.59 10.58 -23.24
CA PHE A 112 -11.04 11.93 -23.60
C PHE A 112 -10.07 12.68 -24.52
N LEU A 113 -8.76 12.42 -24.42
CA LEU A 113 -7.73 13.14 -25.18
C LEU A 113 -6.69 12.19 -25.80
N PRO A 114 -7.10 11.28 -26.70
CA PRO A 114 -6.23 10.21 -27.21
C PRO A 114 -5.02 10.75 -27.98
N ILE A 115 -5.17 11.84 -28.75
CA ILE A 115 -4.10 12.42 -29.58
C ILE A 115 -3.00 13.05 -28.71
N LEU A 116 -3.38 13.80 -27.67
CA LEU A 116 -2.44 14.42 -26.73
C LEU A 116 -1.77 13.37 -25.85
N TYR A 117 -2.53 12.37 -25.41
CA TYR A 117 -2.02 11.28 -24.60
C TYR A 117 -0.97 10.46 -25.36
N PHE A 118 -1.20 10.14 -26.64
CA PHE A 118 -0.24 9.38 -27.44
C PHE A 118 1.10 10.11 -27.66
N GLN A 119 1.07 11.45 -27.79
CA GLN A 119 2.29 12.24 -28.01
C GLN A 119 3.08 12.53 -26.72
N LYS A 120 2.42 12.68 -25.56
CA LYS A 120 3.05 13.09 -24.29
C LYS A 120 2.84 12.14 -23.12
N HIS A 121 2.51 10.88 -23.40
CA HIS A 121 2.21 9.82 -22.43
C HIS A 121 3.14 9.79 -21.20
N PHE A 122 4.46 9.82 -21.42
CA PHE A 122 5.44 9.72 -20.32
C PHE A 122 5.41 10.93 -19.37
N THR A 123 5.23 12.13 -19.92
CA THR A 123 5.20 13.36 -19.12
C THR A 123 3.92 13.42 -18.29
N ILE A 124 2.79 13.00 -18.86
CA ILE A 124 1.49 12.97 -18.16
C ILE A 124 1.56 11.99 -16.98
N GLN A 125 2.07 10.77 -17.19
CA GLN A 125 2.20 9.77 -16.13
C GLN A 125 3.17 10.19 -15.02
N ILE A 126 4.29 10.83 -15.35
CA ILE A 126 5.20 11.36 -14.31
C ILE A 126 4.53 12.47 -13.51
N ILE A 127 3.82 13.38 -14.16
CA ILE A 127 3.12 14.46 -13.48
C ILE A 127 2.04 13.91 -12.55
N GLU A 128 1.29 12.89 -12.97
CA GLU A 128 0.30 12.22 -12.12
C GLU A 128 0.95 11.56 -10.90
N VAL A 129 2.00 10.76 -11.12
CA VAL A 129 2.71 10.09 -10.03
C VAL A 129 3.28 11.12 -9.06
N CYS A 130 4.02 12.12 -9.56
CA CYS A 130 4.61 13.15 -8.71
C CYS A 130 3.57 14.00 -7.99
N SER A 131 2.47 14.37 -8.65
CA SER A 131 1.41 15.19 -8.07
C SER A 131 0.66 14.45 -6.97
N LEU A 132 0.19 13.22 -7.26
CA LEU A 132 -0.64 12.47 -6.32
C LEU A 132 0.17 11.89 -5.16
N TYR A 133 1.35 11.31 -5.42
CA TYR A 133 2.23 10.84 -4.35
C TYR A 133 2.84 12.00 -3.56
N GLY A 134 3.17 13.11 -4.21
CA GLY A 134 3.67 14.31 -3.54
C GLY A 134 2.60 14.92 -2.63
N PHE A 135 1.36 15.05 -3.11
CA PHE A 135 0.24 15.52 -2.31
C PHE A 135 -0.01 14.61 -1.11
N PHE A 136 0.00 13.29 -1.30
CA PHE A 136 -0.17 12.34 -0.19
C PHE A 136 0.99 12.35 0.81
N ALA A 137 2.24 12.50 0.35
CA ALA A 137 3.39 12.62 1.24
C ALA A 137 3.32 13.90 2.09
N ILE A 138 2.91 15.03 1.48
CA ILE A 138 2.69 16.29 2.20
C ILE A 138 1.52 16.14 3.18
N PHE A 139 0.41 15.51 2.78
CA PHE A 139 -0.73 15.29 3.66
C PHE A 139 -0.37 14.35 4.82
N ALA A 140 0.38 13.29 4.57
CA ALA A 140 0.86 12.36 5.60
C ALA A 140 1.82 13.06 6.58
N TYR A 141 2.75 13.87 6.08
CA TYR A 141 3.66 14.68 6.93
C TYR A 141 2.89 15.69 7.79
N ASN A 142 1.87 16.34 7.23
CA ASN A 142 0.99 17.24 7.99
C ASN A 142 0.11 16.48 9.01
N ALA A 143 -0.35 15.28 8.68
CA ALA A 143 -1.11 14.45 9.61
C ALA A 143 -0.23 13.95 10.77
N GLU A 144 1.04 13.61 10.52
CA GLU A 144 2.00 13.18 11.54
C GLU A 144 2.40 14.33 12.48
N THR A 145 2.51 15.56 11.96
CA THR A 145 2.71 16.79 12.78
C THR A 145 1.50 17.15 13.63
N VAL A 146 0.28 16.90 13.15
CA VAL A 146 -0.95 17.04 13.94
C VAL A 146 -1.04 15.96 15.03
N PHE A 147 -0.71 14.71 14.72
CA PHE A 147 -0.68 13.62 15.70
C PHE A 147 0.39 13.82 16.78
N THR A 148 1.55 14.41 16.44
CA THR A 148 2.59 14.75 17.41
C THR A 148 2.26 16.00 18.24
N LYS A 149 1.47 16.96 17.72
CA LYS A 149 0.93 18.06 18.53
C LYS A 149 -0.08 17.56 19.57
N ILE A 150 -0.99 16.68 19.20
CA ILE A 150 -1.94 16.05 20.14
C ILE A 150 -1.19 15.18 21.19
N LYS A 151 -0.01 14.65 20.84
CA LYS A 151 0.88 13.89 21.73
C LYS A 151 1.52 14.72 22.85
N LEU A 152 1.62 16.05 22.69
CA LEU A 152 2.20 16.98 23.67
C LEU A 152 1.16 17.58 24.63
N ASP A 153 -0.10 17.74 24.20
CA ASP A 153 -1.17 18.28 25.07
C ASP A 153 -1.74 17.25 26.07
N PHE A 154 -1.37 15.98 25.96
CA PHE A 154 -1.86 14.87 26.80
C PHE A 154 -0.76 14.17 27.63
N SER A 155 0.42 14.79 27.76
CA SER A 155 1.49 14.36 28.69
C SER A 155 1.74 15.41 29.75
#